data_AF-A0A260ZMQ4-F1
#
_entry.id   AF-A0A260ZMQ4-F1
#
_cell.length_a   1.000
_cell.length_b   1.000
_cell.length_c   1.000
_cell.angle_alpha   90.00
_cell.angle_beta   90.00
_cell.angle_gamma   90.00
#
_symmetry.space_group_name_H-M   'P 1'
#
loop_
_entity.id
_entity.type
_entity.pdbx_description
1 polymer ?
#
loop_
_entity_poly.entity_id
_entity_poly.type
_entity_poly.pdbx_seq_one_letter_code
_entity_poly.pdbx_strand_id
1 'polypeptide(L)'
;MFNEKLLVISQKAIGFEEVRGVLGVRQPHAKWYCGEAFDDWVKFGWRDEEKAAAKTIQEYYDLIEPMFKLFERHDCGYFFEEQVHKGIVWLDKKMPTVRHIHRQKLEELLLRPNASEVFDKKEVDNLMEERRKTTWCSYGIVQK
;
A
#
# COMPACT_ATOMS: atom_id res chain seq x y z
N MET A 1 14.37 11.65 14.10
CA MET A 1 14.40 10.20 14.34
C MET A 1 12.99 9.58 14.40
N PHE A 2 12.05 10.02 15.27
CA PHE A 2 10.65 9.54 15.23
C PHE A 2 9.78 10.22 14.18
N ASN A 3 9.87 11.55 14.03
CA ASN A 3 9.06 12.29 13.04
C ASN A 3 9.35 11.82 11.61
N GLU A 4 10.61 11.58 11.27
CA GLU A 4 11.00 11.05 9.96
C GLU A 4 10.40 9.66 9.70
N LYS A 5 10.49 8.73 10.68
CA LYS A 5 9.85 7.41 10.57
C LYS A 5 8.34 7.52 10.38
N LEU A 6 7.69 8.46 11.08
CA LEU A 6 6.26 8.71 10.94
C LEU A 6 5.92 9.17 9.52
N LEU A 7 6.70 10.09 8.95
CA LEU A 7 6.49 10.57 7.59
C LEU A 7 6.72 9.47 6.55
N VAL A 8 7.75 8.63 6.71
CA VAL A 8 7.99 7.47 5.83
C VAL A 8 6.81 6.48 5.88
N ILE A 9 6.32 6.17 7.07
CA ILE A 9 5.16 5.27 7.25
C ILE A 9 3.89 5.88 6.63
N SER A 10 3.71 7.19 6.78
CA SER A 10 2.57 7.92 6.22
C SER A 10 2.63 7.97 4.69
N GLN A 11 3.82 8.19 4.12
CA GLN A 11 4.05 8.12 2.68
C GLN A 11 3.70 6.74 2.11
N LYS A 12 4.18 5.66 2.75
CA LYS A 12 3.82 4.30 2.35
C LYS A 12 2.31 4.07 2.42
N ALA A 13 1.66 4.57 3.48
CA ALA A 13 0.22 4.46 3.67
C ALA A 13 -0.59 5.19 2.57
N ILE A 14 -0.13 6.37 2.12
CA ILE A 14 -0.70 7.07 0.95
C ILE A 14 -0.67 6.15 -0.27
N GLY A 15 0.43 5.45 -0.53
CA GLY A 15 0.52 4.51 -1.64
C GLY A 15 -0.58 3.43 -1.60
N PHE A 16 -0.84 2.83 -0.43
CA PHE A 16 -1.93 1.87 -0.27
C PHE A 16 -3.31 2.51 -0.44
N GLU A 17 -3.52 3.74 0.04
CA GLU A 17 -4.77 4.49 -0.20
C GLU A 17 -5.05 4.68 -1.69
N GLU A 18 -4.05 5.07 -2.49
CA GLU A 18 -4.25 5.27 -3.92
C GLU A 18 -4.53 3.95 -4.66
N VAL A 19 -3.89 2.83 -4.27
CA VAL A 19 -4.21 1.50 -4.83
C VAL A 19 -5.66 1.12 -4.54
N ARG A 20 -6.13 1.34 -3.30
CA ARG A 20 -7.53 1.08 -2.93
C ARG A 20 -8.51 1.93 -3.74
N GLY A 21 -8.18 3.20 -3.93
CA GLY A 21 -8.95 4.12 -4.76
C GLY A 21 -9.06 3.66 -6.21
N VAL A 22 -7.96 3.20 -6.80
CA VAL A 22 -7.94 2.66 -8.17
C VAL A 22 -8.77 1.37 -8.29
N LEU A 23 -8.60 0.44 -7.36
CA LEU A 23 -9.30 -0.85 -7.38
C LEU A 23 -10.77 -0.76 -6.95
N GLY A 24 -11.21 0.35 -6.37
CA GLY A 24 -12.55 0.49 -5.80
C GLY A 24 -12.82 -0.44 -4.61
N VAL A 25 -11.79 -0.87 -3.89
CA VAL A 25 -11.88 -1.81 -2.76
C VAL A 25 -11.92 -1.08 -1.43
N ARG A 26 -12.60 -1.66 -0.44
CA ARG A 26 -12.55 -1.16 0.94
C ARG A 26 -11.21 -1.45 1.58
N GLN A 27 -10.90 -0.69 2.62
CA GLN A 27 -9.79 -0.97 3.52
C GLN A 27 -9.93 -2.37 4.17
N PRO A 28 -8.83 -3.13 4.33
CA PRO A 28 -8.84 -4.38 5.08
C PRO A 28 -9.16 -4.18 6.56
N HIS A 29 -9.68 -5.22 7.21
CA HIS A 29 -10.08 -5.18 8.63
C HIS A 29 -8.91 -5.16 9.62
N ALA A 30 -7.70 -5.56 9.20
CA ALA A 30 -6.49 -5.50 10.01
C ALA A 30 -6.01 -4.04 10.21
N LYS A 31 -5.01 -3.80 11.08
CA LYS A 31 -4.36 -2.48 11.21
C LYS A 31 -3.92 -1.99 9.83
N TRP A 32 -4.69 -1.06 9.29
CA TRP A 32 -4.67 -0.72 7.86
C TRP A 32 -3.38 -0.02 7.42
N TYR A 33 -2.47 0.32 8.33
CA TYR A 33 -1.19 0.97 8.06
C TYR A 33 0.02 0.10 8.44
N CYS A 34 -0.22 -1.06 9.06
CA CYS A 34 0.81 -1.87 9.73
C CYS A 34 0.79 -3.34 9.30
N GLY A 35 -0.33 -3.84 8.77
CA GLY A 35 -0.50 -5.26 8.52
C GLY A 35 -0.79 -6.03 9.82
N GLU A 36 -0.70 -7.35 9.76
CA GLU A 36 -0.85 -8.23 10.93
C GLU A 36 0.46 -8.31 11.74
N ALA A 37 0.39 -8.74 13.01
CA ALA A 37 1.57 -8.91 13.84
C ALA A 37 2.52 -9.98 13.26
N PHE A 38 3.81 -9.75 13.45
CA PHE A 38 4.94 -10.55 12.97
C PHE A 38 5.12 -11.85 13.78
N ASP A 39 4.03 -12.56 14.04
CA ASP A 39 4.06 -13.72 14.93
C ASP A 39 4.47 -15.00 14.19
N ASP A 40 4.54 -14.99 12.85
CA ASP A 40 4.89 -16.18 12.10
C ASP A 40 5.53 -15.91 10.73
N TRP A 41 6.85 -16.09 10.63
CA TRP A 41 7.58 -16.11 9.35
C TRP A 41 7.15 -17.27 8.44
N VAL A 42 6.45 -18.28 8.96
CA VAL A 42 5.99 -19.46 8.20
C VAL A 42 4.85 -19.11 7.24
N LYS A 43 4.14 -17.99 7.45
CA LYS A 43 3.06 -17.56 6.54
C LYS A 43 3.54 -17.04 5.17
N PHE A 44 4.85 -16.92 4.95
CA PHE A 44 5.50 -16.31 3.76
C PHE A 44 5.27 -17.03 2.42
N GLY A 45 4.51 -18.12 2.37
CA GLY A 45 4.05 -18.78 1.14
C GLY A 45 2.71 -19.49 1.28
N TRP A 46 1.99 -19.28 2.38
CA TRP A 46 0.87 -20.14 2.80
C TRP A 46 -0.51 -19.70 2.32
N ARG A 47 -0.60 -18.53 1.69
CA ARG A 47 -1.87 -18.01 1.19
C ARG A 47 -2.03 -18.20 -0.31
N ASP A 48 -1.22 -19.01 -0.98
CA ASP A 48 -1.39 -19.21 -2.42
C ASP A 48 -2.69 -19.96 -2.74
N GLU A 49 -3.08 -20.91 -1.89
CA GLU A 49 -4.40 -21.55 -1.97
C GLU A 49 -5.53 -20.57 -1.66
N GLU A 50 -5.41 -19.74 -0.61
CA GLU A 50 -6.40 -18.71 -0.26
C GLU A 50 -6.52 -17.63 -1.36
N LYS A 51 -5.39 -17.19 -1.91
CA LYS A 51 -5.30 -16.26 -3.04
C LYS A 51 -5.94 -16.88 -4.28
N ALA A 52 -5.69 -18.15 -4.57
CA ALA A 52 -6.31 -18.87 -5.68
C ALA A 52 -7.82 -19.00 -5.47
N ALA A 53 -8.25 -19.29 -4.24
CA ALA A 53 -9.64 -19.46 -3.85
C ALA A 53 -10.43 -18.14 -3.76
N ALA A 54 -9.77 -16.99 -3.62
CA ALA A 54 -10.42 -15.67 -3.60
C ALA A 54 -11.27 -15.48 -4.86
N LYS A 55 -12.57 -15.21 -4.67
CA LYS A 55 -13.56 -15.10 -5.75
C LYS A 55 -13.76 -13.65 -6.19
N THR A 56 -13.41 -12.70 -5.32
CA THR A 56 -13.52 -11.27 -5.58
C THR A 56 -12.17 -10.58 -5.43
N ILE A 57 -12.04 -9.40 -6.05
CA ILE A 57 -10.85 -8.55 -5.87
C ILE A 57 -10.74 -8.05 -4.42
N GLN A 58 -11.86 -7.84 -3.72
CA GLN A 58 -11.83 -7.52 -2.30
C GLN A 58 -11.20 -8.64 -1.47
N GLU A 59 -11.67 -9.87 -1.64
CA GLU A 59 -11.13 -11.04 -0.93
C GLU A 59 -9.65 -11.23 -1.24
N TYR A 60 -9.25 -11.07 -2.50
CA TYR A 60 -7.86 -11.16 -2.89
C TYR A 60 -7.02 -10.04 -2.24
N TYR A 61 -7.51 -8.80 -2.29
CA TYR A 61 -6.82 -7.63 -1.76
C TYR A 61 -6.67 -7.67 -0.23
N ASP A 62 -7.69 -8.18 0.49
CA ASP A 62 -7.64 -8.41 1.94
C ASP A 62 -6.48 -9.35 2.34
N LEU A 63 -6.01 -10.23 1.43
CA LEU A 63 -4.85 -11.11 1.66
C LEU A 63 -3.52 -10.45 1.27
N ILE A 64 -3.53 -9.65 0.18
CA ILE A 64 -2.33 -9.08 -0.45
C ILE A 64 -1.84 -7.83 0.28
N GLU A 65 -2.72 -6.90 0.65
CA GLU A 65 -2.30 -5.65 1.30
C GLU A 65 -1.55 -5.89 2.63
N PRO A 66 -2.06 -6.71 3.56
CA PRO A 66 -1.32 -7.05 4.79
C PRO A 66 0.01 -7.74 4.49
N MET A 67 0.05 -8.60 3.46
CA MET A 67 1.25 -9.31 3.06
C MET A 67 2.36 -8.35 2.59
N PHE A 68 2.04 -7.36 1.75
CA PHE A 68 3.02 -6.35 1.31
C PHE A 68 3.55 -5.50 2.46
N LYS A 69 2.70 -5.10 3.42
CA LYS A 69 3.14 -4.33 4.60
C LYS A 69 4.12 -5.11 5.46
N LEU A 70 3.90 -6.42 5.60
CA LEU A 70 4.83 -7.33 6.27
C LEU A 70 6.18 -7.38 5.54
N PHE A 71 6.17 -7.59 4.21
CA PHE A 71 7.40 -7.64 3.41
C PHE A 71 8.23 -6.35 3.48
N GLU A 72 7.56 -5.20 3.51
CA GLU A 72 8.20 -3.89 3.49
C GLU A 72 8.72 -3.43 4.85
N ARG A 73 8.68 -4.32 5.86
CA ARG A 73 9.04 -4.05 7.26
C ARG A 73 8.50 -2.69 7.68
N HIS A 74 7.19 -2.50 7.53
CA HIS A 74 6.55 -1.29 8.04
C HIS A 74 6.86 -1.25 9.54
N ASP A 75 7.72 -0.34 9.98
CA ASP A 75 8.17 -0.22 11.37
C ASP A 75 7.05 0.42 12.22
N CYS A 76 5.84 -0.11 12.09
CA CYS A 76 4.58 0.43 12.58
C CYS A 76 4.35 0.15 14.05
N GLY A 77 5.17 -0.70 14.68
CA GLY A 77 5.13 -0.96 16.12
C GLY A 77 5.39 0.28 16.99
N TYR A 78 5.87 1.37 16.40
CA TYR A 78 6.20 2.62 17.09
C TYR A 78 5.10 3.69 17.04
N PHE A 79 4.02 3.51 16.26
CA PHE A 79 3.01 4.56 16.06
C PHE A 79 1.58 4.04 16.11
N PHE A 80 0.69 4.84 16.70
CA PHE A 80 -0.76 4.64 16.67
C PHE A 80 -1.35 5.08 15.32
N GLU A 81 -2.52 4.52 14.95
CA GLU A 81 -3.28 4.88 13.73
C GLU A 81 -3.46 6.38 13.57
N GLU A 82 -3.86 7.05 14.66
CA GLU A 82 -4.09 8.49 14.66
C GLU A 82 -2.83 9.29 14.30
N GLN A 83 -1.65 8.81 14.73
CA GLN A 83 -0.39 9.49 14.41
C GLN A 83 -0.08 9.37 12.92
N VAL A 84 -0.27 8.18 12.34
CA VAL A 84 -0.06 7.95 10.90
C VAL A 84 -1.03 8.79 10.09
N HIS A 85 -2.30 8.83 10.49
CA HIS A 85 -3.29 9.69 9.84
C HIS A 85 -2.88 11.18 9.88
N LYS A 86 -2.42 11.69 11.04
CA LYS A 86 -1.87 13.05 11.15
C LYS A 86 -0.67 13.27 10.22
N GLY A 87 0.20 12.27 10.08
CA GLY A 87 1.33 12.32 9.16
C GLY A 87 0.89 12.40 7.68
N ILE A 88 -0.14 11.66 7.28
CA ILE A 88 -0.73 11.74 5.94
C ILE A 88 -1.30 13.14 5.68
N VAL A 89 -2.14 13.65 6.59
CA VAL A 89 -2.72 15.01 6.48
C VAL A 89 -1.62 16.06 6.35
N TRP A 90 -0.53 15.91 7.10
CA TRP A 90 0.62 16.81 7.01
C TRP A 90 1.31 16.71 5.65
N LEU A 91 1.56 15.49 5.14
CA LEU A 91 2.19 15.26 3.84
C LEU A 91 1.33 15.81 2.70
N ASP A 92 0.02 15.58 2.71
CA ASP A 92 -0.88 16.12 1.68
C ASP A 92 -0.86 17.66 1.67
N LYS A 93 -0.73 18.29 2.84
CA LYS A 93 -0.67 19.75 2.95
C LYS A 93 0.68 20.32 2.53
N LYS A 94 1.79 19.67 2.90
CA LYS A 94 3.15 20.22 2.74
C LYS A 94 3.87 19.72 1.51
N MET A 95 3.56 18.51 1.08
CA MET A 95 4.20 17.79 -0.01
C MET A 95 3.16 17.03 -0.85
N PRO A 96 2.14 17.71 -1.40
CA PRO A 96 1.07 17.07 -2.17
C PRO A 96 1.60 16.24 -3.35
N THR A 97 2.80 16.57 -3.84
CA THR A 97 3.55 15.81 -4.85
C THR A 97 3.70 14.33 -4.50
N VAL A 98 3.81 13.96 -3.22
CA VAL A 98 3.92 12.55 -2.80
C VAL A 98 2.70 11.75 -3.26
N ARG A 99 1.49 12.21 -2.93
CA ARG A 99 0.25 11.57 -3.37
C ARG A 99 0.10 11.62 -4.89
N HIS A 100 0.47 12.74 -5.50
CA HIS A 100 0.41 12.90 -6.96
C HIS A 100 1.27 11.88 -7.71
N ILE A 101 2.51 11.62 -7.27
CA ILE A 101 3.38 10.62 -7.91
C ILE A 101 2.76 9.23 -7.82
N HIS A 102 2.23 8.84 -6.65
CA HIS A 102 1.53 7.55 -6.49
C HIS A 102 0.36 7.44 -7.46
N ARG A 103 -0.52 8.44 -7.48
CA ARG A 103 -1.68 8.47 -8.37
C ARG A 103 -1.27 8.35 -9.84
N GLN A 104 -0.36 9.22 -10.28
CA GLN A 104 0.10 9.24 -11.66
C GLN A 104 0.68 7.89 -12.10
N LYS A 105 1.53 7.28 -11.27
CA LYS A 105 2.17 5.99 -11.60
C LYS A 105 1.18 4.83 -11.66
N LEU A 106 0.15 4.84 -10.81
CA LEU A 106 -0.91 3.85 -10.85
C LEU A 106 -1.83 4.05 -12.06
N GLU A 107 -2.22 5.29 -12.37
CA GLU A 107 -3.02 5.63 -13.57
C GLU A 107 -2.29 5.26 -14.87
N GLU A 108 -0.98 5.45 -14.95
CA GLU A 108 -0.15 5.01 -16.09
C GLU A 108 -0.24 3.50 -16.35
N LEU A 109 -0.55 2.67 -15.34
CA LEU A 109 -0.81 1.24 -15.53
C LEU A 109 -2.16 0.97 -16.20
N LEU A 110 -3.16 1.81 -15.92
CA LEU A 110 -4.52 1.68 -16.45
C LEU A 110 -4.62 2.16 -17.90
N LEU A 111 -3.72 3.05 -18.33
CA LEU A 111 -3.68 3.58 -19.70
C LEU A 111 -2.94 2.66 -20.69
N ARG A 112 -2.49 1.48 -20.25
CA ARG A 112 -1.76 0.54 -21.10
C ARG A 112 -2.68 -0.05 -22.18
N PRO A 113 -2.20 -0.30 -23.40
CA PRO A 113 -3.03 -0.83 -24.50
C PRO A 113 -3.75 -2.15 -24.20
N ASN A 114 -3.26 -2.92 -23.23
CA ASN A 114 -3.80 -4.20 -22.81
C ASN A 114 -4.38 -4.18 -21.38
N ALA A 115 -4.67 -2.99 -20.84
CA ALA A 115 -5.31 -2.88 -19.53
C ALA A 115 -6.73 -3.45 -19.61
N SER A 116 -7.08 -4.34 -18.69
CA SER A 116 -8.43 -4.88 -18.59
C SER A 116 -9.38 -3.82 -18.04
N GLU A 117 -10.62 -3.81 -18.52
CA GLU A 117 -11.69 -3.02 -17.89
C GLU A 117 -12.06 -3.55 -16.50
N VAL A 118 -11.74 -4.82 -16.22
CA VAL A 118 -11.97 -5.49 -14.94
C VAL A 118 -10.65 -5.91 -14.34
N PHE A 119 -10.34 -5.39 -13.15
CA PHE A 119 -9.15 -5.77 -12.41
C PHE A 119 -9.09 -7.27 -12.17
N ASP A 120 -8.07 -7.93 -12.69
CA ASP A 120 -7.74 -9.32 -12.33
C ASP A 120 -6.71 -9.37 -11.17
N LYS A 121 -6.46 -10.58 -10.64
CA LYS A 121 -5.49 -10.78 -9.55
C LYS A 121 -4.07 -10.32 -9.92
N LYS A 122 -3.69 -10.47 -11.19
CA LYS A 122 -2.37 -10.09 -11.70
C LYS A 122 -2.24 -8.58 -11.82
N GLU A 123 -3.31 -7.87 -12.17
CA GLU A 123 -3.35 -6.42 -12.18
C GLU A 123 -3.25 -5.84 -10.78
N VAL A 124 -3.88 -6.48 -9.78
CA VAL A 124 -3.68 -6.14 -8.36
C VAL A 124 -2.21 -6.29 -7.98
N ASP A 125 -1.56 -7.41 -8.33
CA ASP A 125 -0.12 -7.61 -8.06
C ASP A 125 0.74 -6.53 -8.73
N ASN A 126 0.44 -6.17 -9.98
CA ASN A 126 1.14 -5.11 -10.72
C ASN A 126 1.00 -3.74 -10.04
N LEU A 127 -0.21 -3.38 -9.61
CA LEU A 127 -0.49 -2.13 -8.89
C LEU A 127 0.27 -2.08 -7.56
N MET A 128 0.29 -3.20 -6.82
CA MET A 128 0.99 -3.29 -5.55
C MET A 128 2.50 -3.18 -5.70
N GLU A 129 3.07 -3.78 -6.73
CA GLU A 129 4.48 -3.69 -7.06
C GLU A 129 4.87 -2.28 -7.53
N GLU A 130 4.04 -1.62 -8.34
CA GLU A 130 4.28 -0.24 -8.78
C GLU A 130 4.19 0.75 -7.62
N ARG A 131 3.22 0.57 -6.72
CA ARG A 131 3.11 1.32 -5.47
C ARG A 131 4.37 1.18 -4.61
N ARG A 132 4.90 -0.05 -4.50
CA ARG A 132 6.16 -0.31 -3.79
C ARG A 132 7.30 0.48 -4.43
N LYS A 133 7.52 0.37 -5.74
CA LYS A 133 8.56 1.12 -6.47
C LYS A 133 8.43 2.62 -6.30
N THR A 134 7.22 3.14 -6.41
CA THR A 134 6.94 4.57 -6.32
C THR A 134 7.26 5.13 -4.93
N THR A 135 7.04 4.33 -3.88
CA THR A 135 7.43 4.68 -2.51
C THR A 135 8.94 4.91 -2.43
N TRP A 136 9.75 4.04 -3.05
CA TRP A 136 11.21 4.22 -3.11
C TRP A 136 11.62 5.48 -3.88
N CYS A 137 10.96 5.79 -5.00
CA CYS A 137 11.25 6.98 -5.79
C CYS A 137 10.91 8.30 -5.06
N SER A 138 9.85 8.29 -4.24
CA SER A 138 9.42 9.47 -3.47
C SER A 138 10.13 9.61 -2.12
N TYR A 139 10.93 8.62 -1.71
CA TYR A 139 11.66 8.61 -0.44
C TYR A 139 12.60 9.81 -0.27
N GLY A 140 13.29 10.19 -1.34
CA GLY A 140 14.20 11.36 -1.36
C GLY A 140 13.49 12.71 -1.27
N ILE A 141 12.15 12.75 -1.38
CA ILE A 141 11.34 13.95 -1.18
C ILE A 141 11.08 14.13 0.31
N VAL A 142 10.72 13.06 1.03
CA VAL A 142 10.33 13.11 2.45
C VAL A 142 11.51 13.32 3.40
N GLN A 143 12.75 13.10 2.94
CA GLN A 143 13.98 13.28 3.75
C GLN A 143 14.68 14.65 3.61
N LYS A 144 14.15 15.58 2.80
CA LYS A 144 14.69 16.94 2.66
C LYS A 144 14.02 17.91 3.62
#